data_AF-A0A6B1DMU9-F1
#
_entry.id   AF-A0A6B1DMU9-F1
#
_cell.length_a   1.000
_cell.length_b   1.000
_cell.length_c   1.000
_cell.angle_alpha   90.00
_cell.angle_beta   90.00
_cell.angle_gamma   90.00
#
_symmetry.space_group_name_H-M   'P 1'
#
loop_
_entity.id
_entity.type
_entity.pdbx_description
1 polymer ?
#
loop_
_entity_poly.entity_id
_entity_poly.type
_entity_poly.pdbx_seq_one_letter_code
_entity_poly.pdbx_strand_id
1 'polypeptide(L)'
;MLNQARLSDLLEELDAHIAAGRIPEAVAIGEQLAAAEKLDWGRSEQIRVLRLQLQNEPAATPEVQVPQPTPVPRPAAFTRAEVAFANGDWTAALTQLEQLRTEDPDSVDVGYLDLMERIYIQWARELIQADRGEEALLQLEVAMALRESPAVANEIKAALHYQESQSYWDTNWPRAIDEIRHIYAWDPEYVDATNRLVQAVLLYRERAVWRGDSCLAFLYLDTIQDLLRELDLDHVREDLQQRCSAAGG
;
A
#
# COMPACT_ATOMS: atom_id res chain seq x y z
N MET A 1 24.51 -2.48 9.67
CA MET A 1 23.52 -3.45 9.15
C MET A 1 22.91 -4.16 10.34
N LEU A 2 21.59 -4.05 10.52
CA LEU A 2 20.86 -4.81 11.54
C LEU A 2 20.77 -6.28 11.09
N ASN A 3 21.05 -7.22 11.99
CA ASN A 3 20.79 -8.64 11.72
C ASN A 3 19.30 -8.95 11.98
N GLN A 4 18.83 -10.10 11.48
CA GLN A 4 17.40 -10.45 11.49
C GLN A 4 16.82 -10.56 12.90
N ALA A 5 17.59 -11.05 13.88
CA ALA A 5 17.18 -11.13 15.28
C ALA A 5 17.03 -9.73 15.91
N ARG A 6 17.96 -8.80 15.63
CA ARG A 6 17.85 -7.44 16.16
C ARG A 6 16.72 -6.65 15.49
N LEU A 7 16.37 -6.98 14.25
CA LEU A 7 15.23 -6.39 13.55
C LEU A 7 13.90 -6.79 14.19
N SER A 8 13.70 -8.07 14.51
CA SER A 8 12.48 -8.53 15.18
C SER A 8 12.32 -7.89 16.56
N ASP A 9 13.40 -7.80 17.33
CA ASP A 9 13.38 -7.19 18.66
C ASP A 9 12.96 -5.71 18.58
N LEU A 10 13.49 -4.95 17.61
CA LEU A 10 13.17 -3.54 17.44
C LEU A 10 11.71 -3.31 16.99
N LEU A 11 11.14 -4.21 16.19
CA LEU A 11 9.73 -4.13 15.79
C LEU A 11 8.80 -4.40 16.98
N GLU A 12 9.14 -5.37 17.82
CA GLU A 12 8.38 -5.68 19.03
C GLU A 12 8.49 -4.56 20.08
N GLU A 13 9.70 -4.01 20.27
CA GLU A 13 9.93 -2.84 21.12
C GLU A 13 9.11 -1.63 20.59
N LEU A 14 9.11 -1.38 19.28
CA LEU A 14 8.34 -0.31 18.66
C LEU A 14 6.84 -0.44 18.98
N ASP A 15 6.25 -1.60 18.71
CA ASP A 15 4.82 -1.85 18.94
C ASP A 15 4.48 -1.71 20.44
N ALA A 16 5.37 -2.15 21.34
CA ALA A 16 5.20 -1.99 22.79
C ALA A 16 5.28 -0.52 23.25
N HIS A 17 6.15 0.29 22.66
CA HIS A 17 6.25 1.72 22.97
C HIS A 17 5.04 2.51 22.44
N ILE A 18 4.55 2.17 21.25
CA ILE A 18 3.32 2.72 20.69
C ILE A 18 2.12 2.38 21.60
N ALA A 19 1.95 1.10 21.97
CA ALA A 19 0.86 0.66 22.83
C ALA A 19 0.90 1.29 24.24
N ALA A 20 2.10 1.55 24.76
CA ALA A 20 2.31 2.19 26.05
C ALA A 20 2.20 3.73 26.02
N GLY A 21 1.97 4.35 24.84
CA GLY A 21 1.96 5.81 24.70
C GLY A 21 3.31 6.49 24.94
N ARG A 22 4.41 5.73 24.87
CA ARG A 22 5.78 6.22 25.04
C ARG A 22 6.29 6.76 23.70
N ILE A 23 5.74 7.91 23.32
CA ILE A 23 5.95 8.56 22.02
C ILE A 23 7.44 8.87 21.73
N PRO A 24 8.24 9.43 22.65
CA PRO A 24 9.65 9.72 22.37
C PRO A 24 10.45 8.46 22.03
N GLU A 25 10.23 7.37 22.77
CA GLU A 25 10.90 6.10 22.57
C GLU A 25 10.42 5.38 21.29
N ALA A 26 9.13 5.44 20.99
CA ALA A 26 8.58 4.91 19.74
C ALA A 26 9.17 5.62 18.51
N VAL A 27 9.29 6.95 18.53
CA VAL A 27 9.90 7.74 17.45
C VAL A 27 11.38 7.39 17.28
N ALA A 28 12.13 7.27 18.38
CA ALA A 28 13.55 6.94 18.34
C ALA A 28 13.83 5.56 17.75
N ILE A 29 12.99 4.56 18.06
CA ILE A 29 13.09 3.21 17.47
C ILE A 29 12.67 3.24 16.00
N GLY A 30 11.58 3.96 15.68
CA GLY A 30 11.12 4.17 14.31
C GLY A 30 12.18 4.78 13.41
N GLU A 31 12.93 5.77 13.89
CA GLU A 31 14.01 6.40 13.12
C GLU A 31 15.19 5.45 12.85
N GLN A 32 15.51 4.56 13.79
CA GLN A 32 16.52 3.53 13.59
C GLN A 32 16.09 2.50 12.53
N LEU A 33 14.81 2.11 12.53
CA LEU A 33 14.25 1.19 11.54
C LEU A 33 14.12 1.85 10.14
N ALA A 34 13.76 3.14 10.10
CA ALA A 34 13.70 3.93 8.86
C ALA A 34 15.09 4.08 8.21
N ALA A 35 16.12 4.40 9.00
CA ALA A 35 17.50 4.51 8.53
C ALA A 35 18.07 3.17 8.01
N ALA A 36 17.43 2.05 8.35
CA ALA A 36 17.77 0.73 7.84
C ALA A 36 16.91 0.29 6.64
N GLU A 37 15.96 1.12 6.18
CA GLU A 37 14.96 0.79 5.16
C GLU A 37 14.15 -0.48 5.52
N LYS A 38 13.81 -0.65 6.80
CA LYS A 38 13.11 -1.84 7.33
C LYS A 38 11.70 -1.57 7.85
N LEU A 39 11.15 -0.40 7.56
CA LEU A 39 9.75 -0.09 7.83
C LEU A 39 8.93 -0.29 6.56
N ASP A 40 7.77 -0.93 6.72
CA ASP A 40 6.70 -0.82 5.75
C ASP A 40 6.11 0.60 5.73
N TRP A 41 5.31 0.89 4.71
CA TRP A 41 4.70 2.21 4.53
C TRP A 41 3.79 2.60 5.71
N GLY A 42 3.02 1.65 6.25
CA GLY A 42 2.07 1.91 7.33
C GLY A 42 2.76 2.35 8.62
N ARG A 43 3.83 1.67 9.01
CA ARG A 43 4.63 2.03 10.20
C ARG A 43 5.43 3.31 9.96
N SER A 44 5.91 3.55 8.74
CA SER A 44 6.60 4.81 8.40
C SER A 44 5.70 6.03 8.62
N GLU A 45 4.42 5.91 8.22
CA GLU A 45 3.43 6.96 8.41
C GLU A 45 3.05 7.14 9.88
N GLN A 46 2.94 6.04 10.62
CA GLN A 46 2.68 6.08 12.07
C GLN A 46 3.81 6.81 12.84
N ILE A 47 5.07 6.55 12.51
CA ILE A 47 6.23 7.25 13.08
C ILE A 47 6.23 8.74 12.72
N ARG A 48 5.81 9.10 11.49
CA ARG A 48 5.66 10.51 11.07
C ARG A 48 4.67 11.25 11.96
N VAL A 49 3.51 10.66 12.24
CA VAL A 49 2.48 11.24 13.12
C VAL A 49 3.00 11.39 14.55
N LEU A 50 3.64 10.36 15.10
CA LEU A 50 4.21 10.40 16.46
C LEU A 50 5.31 11.48 16.59
N ARG A 51 6.12 11.68 15.55
CA ARG A 51 7.12 12.76 15.52
C ARG A 51 6.46 14.14 15.56
N LEU A 52 5.36 14.34 14.84
CA LEU A 52 4.62 15.60 14.88
C LEU A 52 4.00 15.87 16.25
N GLN A 53 3.54 14.82 16.96
CA GLN A 53 3.08 14.94 18.33
C GLN A 53 4.20 15.37 19.28
N LEU A 54 5.39 14.77 19.14
CA LEU A 54 6.58 15.12 19.93
C LEU A 54 7.05 16.57 19.69
N GLN A 55 6.95 17.06 18.45
CA GLN A 55 7.30 18.44 18.09
C GLN A 55 6.29 19.47 18.62
N ASN A 56 5.05 19.04 18.86
CA ASN A 56 3.98 19.87 19.39
C ASN A 56 3.85 19.75 20.93
N GLU A 57 4.71 18.98 21.60
CA GLU A 57 4.81 18.97 23.06
C GLU A 57 5.46 20.28 23.56
N PRO A 58 4.75 21.12 24.34
CA PRO A 58 5.28 22.39 24.81
C PRO A 58 6.41 22.16 25.84
N ALA A 59 7.59 22.72 25.57
CA ALA A 59 8.72 22.74 26.49
C ALA A 59 8.35 23.46 27.79
N ALA A 60 8.46 22.77 28.93
CA ALA A 60 8.19 23.32 30.25
C ALA A 60 9.06 24.57 30.52
N THR A 61 8.41 25.73 30.57
CA THR A 61 8.97 27.02 31.00
C THR A 61 8.32 27.39 32.34
N PRO A 62 9.04 28.02 33.30
CA PRO A 62 8.51 28.26 34.65
C PRO A 62 7.23 29.09 34.64
N GLU A 63 6.28 28.71 35.51
CA GLU A 63 4.91 29.22 35.62
C GLU A 63 4.77 30.74 35.54
N VAL A 64 4.20 31.21 34.43
CA VAL A 64 3.27 32.35 34.44
C VAL A 64 1.90 31.73 34.19
N GLN A 65 0.96 31.88 35.13
CA GLN A 65 -0.41 31.39 34.99
C GLN A 65 -1.14 32.19 33.89
N VAL A 66 -0.94 31.77 32.65
CA VAL A 66 -1.83 32.09 31.53
C VAL A 66 -2.97 31.08 31.62
N PRO A 67 -4.25 31.48 31.48
CA PRO A 67 -5.35 30.53 31.45
C PRO A 67 -5.04 29.45 30.41
N GLN A 68 -5.01 28.19 30.88
CA GLN A 68 -4.80 27.00 30.07
C GLN A 68 -5.74 27.09 28.85
N PRO A 69 -5.24 27.01 27.60
CA PRO A 69 -6.14 26.78 26.49
C PRO A 69 -6.85 25.46 26.80
N THR A 70 -8.17 25.51 26.96
CA THR A 70 -9.02 24.32 27.02
C THR A 70 -8.61 23.44 25.83
N PRO A 71 -8.31 22.13 26.03
CA PRO A 71 -8.11 21.23 24.91
C PRO A 71 -9.35 21.37 24.02
N VAL A 72 -9.19 21.90 22.81
CA VAL A 72 -10.32 22.01 21.89
C VAL A 72 -10.78 20.58 21.64
N PRO A 73 -12.01 20.20 22.04
CA PRO A 73 -12.48 18.84 21.87
C PRO A 73 -12.47 18.53 20.37
N ARG A 74 -11.86 17.40 19.99
CA ARG A 74 -11.95 16.92 18.61
C ARG A 74 -13.43 16.81 18.22
N PRO A 75 -13.86 17.39 17.08
CA PRO A 75 -15.27 17.37 16.70
C PRO A 75 -15.81 15.94 16.61
N ALA A 76 -17.01 15.69 17.16
CA ALA A 76 -17.61 14.36 17.21
C ALA A 76 -17.82 13.75 15.81
N ALA A 77 -18.03 14.58 14.78
CA ALA A 77 -18.11 14.14 13.40
C ALA A 77 -16.78 13.54 12.89
N PHE A 78 -15.63 14.11 13.28
CA PHE A 78 -14.32 13.56 12.91
C PHE A 78 -14.12 12.16 13.50
N THR A 79 -14.43 11.96 14.79
CA THR A 79 -14.33 10.65 15.43
C THR A 79 -15.28 9.63 14.79
N ARG A 80 -16.49 10.03 14.40
CA ARG A 80 -17.42 9.15 13.68
C ARG A 80 -16.88 8.78 12.28
N ALA A 81 -16.22 9.71 11.59
CA ALA A 81 -15.57 9.44 10.32
C ALA A 81 -14.43 8.42 10.47
N GLU A 82 -13.59 8.55 11.51
CA GLU A 82 -12.51 7.59 11.81
C GLU A 82 -13.06 6.18 12.06
N VAL A 83 -14.17 6.06 12.80
CA VAL A 83 -14.83 4.77 13.05
C VAL A 83 -15.41 4.18 11.77
N ALA A 84 -16.09 4.99 10.94
CA ALA A 84 -16.62 4.53 9.67
C ALA A 84 -15.52 4.07 8.71
N PHE A 85 -14.43 4.83 8.61
CA PHE A 85 -13.23 4.46 7.86
C PHE A 85 -12.65 3.12 8.33
N ALA A 86 -12.51 2.92 9.65
CA ALA A 86 -12.00 1.67 10.19
C ALA A 86 -12.90 0.46 9.90
N ASN A 87 -14.20 0.69 9.68
CA ASN A 87 -15.16 -0.35 9.33
C ASN A 87 -15.29 -0.58 7.80
N GLY A 88 -14.55 0.15 6.98
CA GLY A 88 -14.68 0.08 5.52
C GLY A 88 -15.91 0.78 4.95
N ASP A 89 -16.62 1.59 5.75
CA ASP A 89 -17.79 2.33 5.29
C ASP A 89 -17.38 3.70 4.75
N TRP A 90 -16.85 3.68 3.51
CA TRP A 90 -16.32 4.87 2.84
C TRP A 90 -17.36 5.98 2.70
N THR A 91 -18.60 5.62 2.36
CA THR A 91 -19.68 6.58 2.18
C THR A 91 -20.08 7.22 3.51
N ALA A 92 -20.22 6.44 4.59
CA ALA A 92 -20.50 7.01 5.91
C ALA A 92 -19.33 7.89 6.38
N ALA A 93 -18.08 7.48 6.16
CA ALA A 93 -16.91 8.27 6.55
C ALA A 93 -16.89 9.64 5.85
N LEU A 94 -17.08 9.68 4.54
CA LEU A 94 -17.16 10.94 3.78
C LEU A 94 -18.36 11.80 4.22
N THR A 95 -19.52 11.19 4.47
CA THR A 95 -20.70 11.91 4.97
C THR A 95 -20.41 12.62 6.30
N GLN A 96 -19.69 11.97 7.21
CA GLN A 96 -19.31 12.55 8.49
C GLN A 96 -18.30 13.70 8.32
N LEU A 97 -17.35 13.58 7.38
CA LEU A 97 -16.40 14.66 7.07
C LEU A 97 -17.09 15.85 6.40
N GLU A 98 -18.03 15.62 5.49
CA GLU A 98 -18.82 16.70 4.90
C GLU A 98 -19.65 17.44 5.94
N GLN A 99 -20.29 16.70 6.86
CA GLN A 99 -21.02 17.28 7.99
C GLN A 99 -20.09 18.15 8.84
N LEU A 100 -18.89 17.65 9.16
CA LEU A 100 -17.89 18.41 9.91
C LEU A 100 -17.54 19.73 9.23
N ARG A 101 -17.24 19.70 7.92
CA ARG A 101 -16.93 20.90 7.15
C ARG A 101 -18.08 21.91 7.13
N THR A 102 -19.33 21.45 7.13
CA THR A 102 -20.50 22.33 7.16
C THR A 102 -20.75 22.94 8.54
N GLU A 103 -20.57 22.16 9.61
CA GLU A 103 -20.83 22.60 10.99
C GLU A 103 -19.71 23.48 11.55
N ASP A 104 -18.46 23.18 11.18
CA ASP A 104 -17.27 23.88 11.64
C ASP A 104 -16.24 24.00 10.50
N PRO A 105 -16.39 24.99 9.60
CA PRO A 105 -15.46 25.19 8.48
C PRO A 105 -14.01 25.42 8.92
N ASP A 106 -13.79 25.97 10.13
CA ASP A 106 -12.45 26.23 10.68
C ASP A 106 -11.75 24.95 11.14
N SER A 107 -12.48 23.84 11.27
CA SER A 107 -11.93 22.51 11.59
C SER A 107 -11.33 21.76 10.39
N VAL A 108 -11.43 22.31 9.17
CA VAL A 108 -10.77 21.75 7.99
C VAL A 108 -9.27 21.99 8.10
N ASP A 109 -8.57 20.99 8.63
CA ASP A 109 -7.13 21.01 8.83
C ASP A 109 -6.42 19.92 8.02
N VAL A 110 -5.11 19.75 8.28
CA VAL A 110 -4.32 18.71 7.64
C VAL A 110 -4.85 17.31 7.96
N GLY A 111 -5.36 17.08 9.17
CA GLY A 111 -5.93 15.78 9.57
C GLY A 111 -7.22 15.45 8.82
N TYR A 112 -8.06 16.44 8.55
CA TYR A 112 -9.24 16.30 7.68
C TYR A 112 -8.85 15.85 6.27
N LEU A 113 -7.91 16.55 5.64
CA LEU A 113 -7.47 16.23 4.28
C LEU A 113 -6.76 14.87 4.21
N ASP A 114 -5.93 14.56 5.21
CA ASP A 114 -5.23 13.27 5.30
C ASP A 114 -6.23 12.10 5.45
N LEU A 115 -7.31 12.27 6.21
CA LEU A 115 -8.35 11.24 6.33
C LEU A 115 -9.16 11.09 5.03
N MET A 116 -9.53 12.18 4.36
CA MET A 116 -10.21 12.11 3.06
C MET A 116 -9.35 11.40 2.01
N GLU A 117 -8.07 11.76 1.91
CA GLU A 117 -7.13 11.12 0.98
C GLU A 117 -7.07 9.60 1.21
N ARG A 118 -6.93 9.17 2.48
CA ARG A 118 -6.90 7.76 2.85
C ARG A 118 -8.21 7.03 2.53
N ILE A 119 -9.36 7.67 2.75
CA ILE A 119 -10.66 7.08 2.39
C ILE A 119 -10.73 6.80 0.88
N TYR A 120 -10.40 7.79 0.04
CA TYR A 120 -10.49 7.62 -1.41
C TYR A 120 -9.48 6.61 -1.95
N ILE A 121 -8.25 6.58 -1.42
CA ILE A 121 -7.24 5.57 -1.79
C ILE A 121 -7.74 4.17 -1.46
N GLN A 122 -8.21 3.95 -0.22
CA GLN A 122 -8.65 2.62 0.19
C GLN A 122 -9.89 2.17 -0.57
N TRP A 123 -10.84 3.09 -0.81
CA TRP A 123 -12.02 2.80 -1.63
C TRP A 123 -11.63 2.45 -3.07
N ALA A 124 -10.70 3.19 -3.69
CA ALA A 124 -10.21 2.89 -5.02
C ALA A 124 -9.57 1.49 -5.09
N ARG A 125 -8.77 1.10 -4.10
CA ARG A 125 -8.16 -0.24 -4.03
C ARG A 125 -9.23 -1.35 -3.95
N GLU A 126 -10.28 -1.17 -3.17
CA GLU A 126 -11.41 -2.12 -3.13
C GLU A 126 -12.17 -2.18 -4.46
N LEU A 127 -12.35 -1.04 -5.13
CA LEU A 127 -12.98 -0.98 -6.44
C LEU A 127 -12.12 -1.70 -7.49
N ILE A 128 -10.80 -1.55 -7.47
CA ILE A 128 -9.87 -2.28 -8.35
C ILE A 128 -10.00 -3.79 -8.10
N GLN A 129 -10.00 -4.21 -6.84
CA GLN A 129 -10.18 -5.62 -6.48
C GLN A 129 -11.53 -6.18 -6.96
N ALA A 130 -12.57 -5.35 -6.97
CA ALA A 130 -13.90 -5.69 -7.46
C ALA A 130 -14.05 -5.55 -8.99
N ASP A 131 -12.96 -5.38 -9.74
CA ASP A 131 -12.94 -5.17 -11.19
C ASP A 131 -13.72 -3.93 -11.67
N ARG A 132 -13.71 -2.88 -10.84
CA ARG A 132 -14.37 -1.59 -11.07
C ARG A 132 -13.33 -0.47 -11.21
N GLY A 133 -12.32 -0.70 -12.05
CA GLY A 133 -11.16 0.19 -12.18
C GLY A 133 -11.50 1.62 -12.62
N GLU A 134 -12.51 1.82 -13.48
CA GLU A 134 -12.92 3.16 -13.91
C GLU A 134 -13.48 3.97 -12.72
N GLU A 135 -14.28 3.33 -11.88
CA GLU A 135 -14.82 3.96 -10.67
C GLU A 135 -13.73 4.23 -9.64
N ALA A 136 -12.72 3.36 -9.56
CA ALA A 136 -11.55 3.57 -8.72
C ALA A 136 -10.75 4.82 -9.14
N LEU A 137 -10.49 4.97 -10.44
CA LEU A 137 -9.81 6.16 -10.97
C LEU A 137 -10.57 7.44 -10.64
N LEU A 138 -11.90 7.44 -10.75
CA LEU A 138 -12.71 8.59 -10.36
C LEU A 138 -12.51 8.96 -8.88
N GLN A 139 -12.42 7.98 -7.98
CA GLN A 139 -12.14 8.27 -6.55
C GLN A 139 -10.76 8.89 -6.35
N LEU A 140 -9.75 8.39 -7.07
CA LEU A 140 -8.38 8.92 -6.98
C LEU A 140 -8.25 10.31 -7.61
N GLU A 141 -8.99 10.60 -8.68
CA GLU A 141 -9.07 11.94 -9.27
C GLU A 141 -9.68 12.94 -8.28
N VAL A 142 -10.72 12.54 -7.53
CA VAL A 142 -11.29 13.37 -6.47
C VAL A 142 -10.25 13.63 -5.38
N ALA A 143 -9.52 12.60 -4.92
CA ALA A 143 -8.45 12.77 -3.94
C ALA A 143 -7.35 13.74 -4.43
N MET A 144 -6.94 13.62 -5.69
CA MET A 144 -5.95 14.51 -6.31
C MET A 144 -6.45 15.96 -6.40
N ALA A 145 -7.74 16.15 -6.69
CA ALA A 145 -8.36 17.47 -6.76
C ALA A 145 -8.49 18.14 -5.39
N LEU A 146 -8.57 17.37 -4.30
CA LEU A 146 -8.56 17.91 -2.93
C LEU A 146 -7.20 18.47 -2.55
N ARG A 147 -6.12 17.74 -2.89
CA ARG A 147 -4.74 18.16 -2.66
C ARG A 147 -3.82 17.38 -3.59
N GLU A 148 -2.91 18.07 -4.26
CA GLU A 148 -1.86 17.39 -5.02
C GLU A 148 -1.03 16.52 -4.07
N SER A 149 -1.07 15.20 -4.30
CA SER A 149 -0.40 14.21 -3.47
C SER A 149 0.39 13.26 -4.36
N PRO A 150 1.73 13.17 -4.21
CA PRO A 150 2.52 12.16 -4.90
C PRO A 150 2.06 10.74 -4.60
N ALA A 151 1.49 10.49 -3.41
CA ALA A 151 0.94 9.19 -3.06
C ALA A 151 -0.26 8.85 -3.95
N VAL A 152 -1.24 9.77 -4.06
CA VAL A 152 -2.40 9.59 -4.95
C VAL A 152 -1.97 9.46 -6.42
N ALA A 153 -0.94 10.21 -6.85
CA ALA A 153 -0.43 10.10 -8.22
C ALA A 153 0.13 8.70 -8.52
N ASN A 154 0.77 8.06 -7.54
CA ASN A 154 1.26 6.69 -7.68
C ASN A 154 0.10 5.69 -7.68
N GLU A 155 -0.93 5.90 -6.84
CA GLU A 155 -2.16 5.09 -6.86
C GLU A 155 -2.84 5.12 -8.23
N ILE A 156 -2.94 6.30 -8.87
CA ILE A 156 -3.53 6.44 -10.21
C ILE A 156 -2.73 5.64 -11.24
N LYS A 157 -1.40 5.75 -11.21
CA LYS A 157 -0.53 4.99 -12.12
C LYS A 157 -0.69 3.48 -11.91
N ALA A 158 -0.72 3.03 -10.67
CA ALA A 158 -0.91 1.62 -10.35
C ALA A 158 -2.29 1.11 -10.80
N ALA A 159 -3.36 1.89 -10.59
CA ALA A 159 -4.70 1.58 -11.07
C ALA A 159 -4.76 1.46 -12.60
N LEU A 160 -4.09 2.37 -13.33
CA LEU A 160 -4.00 2.31 -14.79
C LEU A 160 -3.29 1.05 -15.28
N HIS A 161 -2.10 0.75 -14.74
CA HIS A 161 -1.39 -0.51 -15.06
C HIS A 161 -2.26 -1.73 -14.73
N TYR A 162 -3.03 -1.68 -13.63
CA TYR A 162 -3.92 -2.77 -13.27
C TYR A 162 -4.99 -2.97 -14.34
N GLN A 163 -5.70 -1.90 -14.72
CA GLN A 163 -6.73 -1.95 -15.77
C GLN A 163 -6.16 -2.39 -17.12
N GLU A 164 -5.00 -1.89 -17.52
CA GLU A 164 -4.35 -2.29 -18.76
C GLU A 164 -3.98 -3.77 -18.73
N SER A 165 -3.46 -4.28 -17.61
CA SER A 165 -3.17 -5.71 -17.45
C SER A 165 -4.39 -6.59 -17.65
N GLN A 166 -5.54 -6.16 -17.12
CA GLN A 166 -6.81 -6.87 -17.28
C GLN A 166 -7.30 -6.82 -18.72
N SER A 167 -7.16 -5.68 -19.39
CA SER A 167 -7.54 -5.53 -20.81
C SER A 167 -6.74 -6.45 -21.74
N TYR A 168 -5.49 -6.75 -21.40
CA TYR A 168 -4.63 -7.66 -22.15
C TYR A 168 -4.75 -9.12 -21.72
N TRP A 169 -5.43 -9.40 -20.61
CA TRP A 169 -5.60 -10.75 -20.08
C TRP A 169 -6.21 -11.68 -21.14
N ASP A 170 -5.72 -12.92 -21.22
CA ASP A 170 -6.07 -13.93 -22.23
C ASP A 170 -5.83 -13.58 -23.72
N THR A 171 -5.54 -12.31 -24.04
CA THR A 171 -5.41 -11.79 -25.40
C THR A 171 -3.94 -11.51 -25.77
N ASN A 172 -3.21 -10.87 -24.87
CA ASN A 172 -1.80 -10.51 -25.01
C ASN A 172 -1.06 -10.68 -23.68
N TRP A 173 -0.77 -11.93 -23.34
CA TRP A 173 -0.08 -12.29 -22.10
C TRP A 173 1.24 -11.54 -21.85
N PRO A 174 2.15 -11.37 -22.84
CA PRO A 174 3.36 -10.58 -22.62
C PRO A 174 3.06 -9.17 -22.10
N ARG A 175 2.07 -8.48 -22.67
CA ARG A 175 1.68 -7.15 -22.20
C ARG A 175 1.01 -7.19 -20.84
N ALA A 176 0.07 -8.11 -20.61
CA ALA A 176 -0.58 -8.24 -19.30
C ALA A 176 0.45 -8.45 -18.18
N ILE A 177 1.45 -9.30 -18.41
CA ILE A 177 2.53 -9.58 -17.46
C ILE A 177 3.41 -8.34 -17.25
N ASP A 178 3.72 -7.58 -18.30
CA ASP A 178 4.54 -6.36 -18.21
C ASP A 178 3.86 -5.27 -17.38
N GLU A 179 2.56 -5.05 -17.60
CA GLU A 179 1.77 -4.11 -16.80
C GLU A 179 1.74 -4.50 -15.32
N ILE A 180 1.56 -5.79 -15.00
CA ILE A 180 1.59 -6.25 -13.60
C ILE A 180 2.99 -6.12 -13.01
N ARG A 181 4.06 -6.29 -13.80
CA ARG A 181 5.44 -6.07 -13.32
C ARG A 181 5.71 -4.63 -12.94
N HIS A 182 5.13 -3.66 -13.65
CA HIS A 182 5.21 -2.26 -13.26
C HIS A 182 4.61 -2.02 -11.86
N ILE A 183 3.46 -2.65 -11.57
CA ILE A 183 2.84 -2.60 -10.25
C ILE A 183 3.71 -3.32 -9.21
N TYR A 184 4.08 -4.57 -9.48
CA TYR A 184 4.87 -5.39 -8.56
C TYR A 184 6.22 -4.77 -8.20
N ALA A 185 6.90 -4.12 -9.16
CA ALA A 185 8.17 -3.45 -8.90
C ALA A 185 8.04 -2.23 -7.98
N TRP A 186 6.85 -1.63 -7.95
CA TRP A 186 6.54 -0.49 -7.09
C TRP A 186 6.00 -0.92 -5.73
N ASP A 187 4.97 -1.77 -5.72
CA ASP A 187 4.32 -2.31 -4.53
C ASP A 187 3.86 -3.76 -4.80
N PRO A 188 4.62 -4.78 -4.34
CA PRO A 188 4.25 -6.19 -4.48
C PRO A 188 2.90 -6.56 -3.86
N GLU A 189 2.45 -5.80 -2.86
CA GLU A 189 1.21 -6.03 -2.10
C GLU A 189 0.05 -5.17 -2.62
N TYR A 190 0.25 -4.41 -3.70
CA TYR A 190 -0.80 -3.60 -4.29
C TYR A 190 -1.96 -4.46 -4.75
N VAL A 191 -3.06 -4.43 -3.99
CA VAL A 191 -4.25 -5.27 -4.18
C VAL A 191 -3.87 -6.76 -4.18
N ASP A 192 -3.59 -7.34 -5.34
CA ASP A 192 -3.20 -8.74 -5.53
C ASP A 192 -2.04 -8.90 -6.53
N ALA A 193 -1.23 -7.85 -6.76
CA ALA A 193 -0.22 -7.78 -7.82
C ALA A 193 0.72 -9.01 -7.87
N THR A 194 1.26 -9.45 -6.74
CA THR A 194 2.11 -10.67 -6.69
C THR A 194 1.36 -11.92 -7.16
N ASN A 195 0.15 -12.16 -6.64
CA ASN A 195 -0.67 -13.31 -7.02
C ASN A 195 -1.06 -13.24 -8.50
N ARG A 196 -1.43 -12.04 -8.96
CA ARG A 196 -1.81 -11.78 -10.35
C ARG A 196 -0.65 -12.03 -11.31
N LEU A 197 0.57 -11.63 -10.93
CA LEU A 197 1.79 -11.87 -11.71
C LEU A 197 2.08 -13.36 -11.84
N VAL A 198 2.06 -14.08 -10.71
CA VAL A 198 2.25 -15.54 -10.68
C VAL A 198 1.22 -16.23 -11.57
N GLN A 199 -0.06 -15.88 -11.41
CA GLN A 199 -1.15 -16.45 -12.19
C GLN A 199 -0.97 -16.20 -13.69
N ALA A 200 -0.70 -14.96 -14.10
CA ALA A 200 -0.52 -14.59 -15.51
C ALA A 200 0.64 -15.38 -16.15
N VAL A 201 1.76 -15.49 -15.44
CA VAL A 201 2.93 -16.25 -15.92
C VAL A 201 2.63 -17.74 -16.04
N LEU A 202 1.98 -18.34 -15.05
CA LEU A 202 1.65 -19.77 -15.08
C LEU A 202 0.67 -20.10 -16.22
N LEU A 203 -0.37 -19.29 -16.40
CA LEU A 203 -1.33 -19.47 -17.51
C LEU A 203 -0.66 -19.27 -18.88
N TYR A 204 0.22 -18.28 -19.01
CA TYR A 204 0.91 -18.07 -20.27
C TYR A 204 1.90 -19.20 -20.58
N ARG A 205 2.64 -19.68 -19.57
CA ARG A 205 3.50 -20.85 -19.66
C ARG A 205 2.71 -22.07 -20.15
N GLU A 206 1.55 -22.36 -19.56
CA GLU A 206 0.70 -23.48 -19.99
C GLU A 206 0.30 -23.36 -21.45
N ARG A 207 -0.06 -22.16 -21.90
CA ARG A 207 -0.39 -21.90 -23.30
C ARG A 207 0.82 -22.08 -24.23
N ALA A 208 2.02 -21.71 -23.79
CA ALA A 208 3.26 -21.94 -24.54
C ALA A 208 3.56 -23.45 -24.66
N VAL A 209 3.44 -24.20 -23.56
CA VAL A 209 3.58 -25.66 -23.56
C VAL A 209 2.59 -26.32 -24.52
N TRP A 210 1.31 -25.90 -24.50
CA TRP A 210 0.30 -26.43 -25.40
C TRP A 210 0.62 -26.19 -26.89
N ARG A 211 1.33 -25.09 -27.19
CA ARG A 211 1.81 -24.78 -28.55
C ARG A 211 3.15 -25.47 -28.90
N GLY A 212 3.72 -26.24 -27.97
CA GLY A 212 5.03 -26.87 -28.14
C GLY A 212 6.23 -25.93 -27.92
N ASP A 213 6.00 -24.69 -27.49
CA ASP A 213 7.06 -23.70 -27.27
C ASP A 213 7.61 -23.81 -25.84
N SER A 214 8.44 -24.84 -25.63
CA SER A 214 9.04 -25.11 -24.32
C SER A 214 10.06 -24.05 -23.90
N CYS A 215 10.70 -23.37 -24.87
CA CYS A 215 11.65 -22.29 -24.58
C CYS A 215 10.96 -21.06 -24.01
N LEU A 216 9.85 -20.65 -24.63
CA LEU A 216 9.03 -19.55 -24.12
C LEU A 216 8.46 -19.87 -22.73
N ALA A 217 7.96 -21.09 -22.55
CA ALA A 217 7.44 -21.56 -21.27
C ALA A 217 8.52 -21.51 -20.17
N PHE A 218 9.75 -21.98 -20.47
CA PHE A 218 10.88 -21.91 -19.56
C PHE A 218 11.24 -20.46 -19.21
N LEU A 219 11.39 -19.60 -20.22
CA LEU A 219 11.80 -18.20 -20.04
C LEU A 219 10.87 -17.47 -19.06
N TYR A 220 9.56 -17.58 -19.25
CA TYR A 220 8.60 -16.91 -18.38
C TYR A 220 8.56 -17.50 -16.97
N LEU A 221 8.66 -18.82 -16.83
CA LEU A 221 8.72 -19.45 -15.51
C LEU A 221 9.97 -19.01 -14.72
N ASP A 222 11.12 -18.90 -15.40
CA ASP A 222 12.39 -18.47 -14.80
C ASP A 222 12.30 -17.05 -14.22
N THR A 223 11.56 -16.15 -14.88
CA THR A 223 11.44 -14.74 -14.44
C THR A 223 10.72 -14.53 -13.10
N ILE A 224 10.06 -15.56 -12.56
CA ILE A 224 9.35 -15.49 -11.27
C ILE A 224 9.79 -16.61 -10.32
N GLN A 225 10.92 -17.28 -10.56
CA GLN A 225 11.41 -18.40 -9.74
C GLN A 225 11.39 -18.11 -8.23
N ASP A 226 11.72 -16.87 -7.85
CA ASP A 226 11.84 -16.48 -6.45
C ASP A 226 10.47 -16.40 -5.76
N LEU A 227 9.41 -16.12 -6.52
CA LEU A 227 8.03 -16.11 -6.07
C LEU A 227 7.43 -17.52 -5.99
N LEU A 228 8.04 -18.50 -6.66
CA LEU A 228 7.50 -19.85 -6.82
C LEU A 228 8.12 -20.87 -5.88
N ARG A 229 9.06 -20.49 -5.00
CA ARG A 229 9.79 -21.45 -4.16
C ARG A 229 8.87 -22.34 -3.30
N GLU A 230 7.69 -21.82 -2.94
CA GLU A 230 6.70 -22.57 -2.15
C GLU A 230 5.84 -23.54 -2.99
N LEU A 231 5.81 -23.37 -4.32
CA LEU A 231 4.99 -24.17 -5.23
C LEU A 231 5.69 -25.42 -5.78
N ASP A 232 6.97 -25.65 -5.40
CA ASP A 232 7.78 -26.82 -5.78
C ASP A 232 7.75 -27.10 -7.29
N LEU A 233 8.01 -26.05 -8.09
CA LEU A 233 7.99 -26.12 -9.56
C LEU A 233 9.37 -26.41 -10.18
N ASP A 234 10.34 -26.84 -9.37
CA ASP A 234 11.72 -27.10 -9.81
C ASP A 234 11.77 -28.20 -10.87
N HIS A 235 11.07 -29.32 -10.64
CA HIS A 235 10.98 -30.40 -11.64
C HIS A 235 10.40 -29.88 -12.98
N VAL A 236 9.39 -29.02 -12.90
CA VAL A 236 8.70 -28.50 -14.09
C VAL A 236 9.63 -27.59 -14.88
N ARG A 237 10.40 -26.77 -14.17
CA ARG A 237 11.42 -25.90 -14.77
C ARG A 237 12.50 -26.71 -15.47
N GLU A 238 13.05 -27.73 -14.81
CA GLU A 238 14.10 -28.57 -15.37
C GLU A 238 13.64 -29.30 -16.65
N ASP A 239 12.42 -29.85 -16.65
CA ASP A 239 11.82 -30.49 -17.83
C ASP A 239 11.70 -29.50 -19.01
N LEU A 240 11.20 -28.28 -18.75
CA LEU A 240 11.09 -27.25 -19.79
C LEU A 240 12.47 -26.81 -20.30
N GLN A 241 13.47 -26.70 -19.44
CA GLN A 241 14.84 -26.35 -19.81
C GLN A 241 15.46 -27.39 -20.75
N GLN A 242 15.28 -28.68 -20.42
CA GLN A 242 15.77 -29.79 -21.23
C GLN A 242 15.11 -29.80 -22.60
N ARG A 243 13.78 -29.66 -22.67
CA ARG A 243 13.03 -29.60 -23.93
C ARG A 243 13.42 -28.39 -24.78
N CYS A 244 13.64 -27.24 -24.15
CA CYS A 244 14.13 -26.06 -24.86
C CYS A 244 15.50 -26.29 -25.49
N SER A 245 16.43 -26.87 -24.74
CA SER A 245 17.79 -27.16 -25.21
C SER A 245 17.79 -28.18 -26.35
N ALA A 246 16.91 -29.18 -26.29
CA ALA A 246 16.73 -30.17 -27.35
C ALA A 246 16.10 -29.60 -28.64
N ALA A 247 15.32 -28.53 -28.56
CA ALA A 247 14.71 -27.88 -29.71
C ALA A 247 15.66 -26.92 -30.46
N GLY A 248 16.78 -26.54 -29.82
CA GLY A 248 17.78 -25.62 -30.37
C GLY A 248 19.04 -26.27 -30.95
N GLY A 249 19.10 -27.62 -31.02
CA GLY A 249 20.18 -28.40 -31.65
C GLY A 249 19.72 -29.10 -32.91
#